data_AF-A0A8J7R920-F1
#
_entry.id   AF-A0A8J7R920-F1
#
_cell.length_a   1.000
_cell.length_b   1.000
_cell.length_c   1.000
_cell.angle_alpha   90.00
_cell.angle_beta   90.00
_cell.angle_gamma   90.00
#
_symmetry.space_group_name_H-M   'P 1'
#
loop_
_entity.id
_entity.type
_entity.pdbx_description
1 polymer ?
#
loop_
_entity_poly.entity_id
_entity_poly.type
_entity_poly.pdbx_seq_one_letter_code
_entity_poly.pdbx_strand_id
1 'polypeptide(L)' 'MTDLVVWLLALLVFLQLPVSLLVRYDAKRLGLKQPVKYELGIVVPTAGFVVLLYYLANRRELPKAEEESPPER' A
#
# COMPACT_ATOMS: atom_id res chain seq x y z
N MET A 1 -2.90 1.11 -25.43
CA MET A 1 -3.93 1.11 -24.37
C MET A 1 -3.31 0.78 -23.01
N THR A 2 -2.45 -0.23 -22.91
CA THR A 2 -1.74 -0.61 -21.67
C THR A 2 -0.97 0.54 -21.04
N ASP A 3 -0.22 1.32 -21.82
CA ASP A 3 0.58 2.45 -21.30
C ASP A 3 -0.28 3.52 -20.63
N LEU A 4 -1.45 3.83 -21.22
CA LEU A 4 -2.38 4.80 -20.64
C LEU A 4 -2.93 4.30 -19.30
N VAL A 5 -3.28 3.01 -19.21
CA VAL A 5 -3.77 2.40 -17.96
C VAL A 5 -2.70 2.46 -16.87
N VAL A 6 -1.45 2.14 -17.19
CA VAL A 6 -0.33 2.22 -16.23
C VAL A 6 -0.13 3.66 -15.74
N TRP A 7 -0.17 4.65 -16.65
CA TRP A 7 -0.07 6.06 -16.27
C TRP A 7 -1.22 6.52 -15.37
N LEU A 8 -2.46 6.10 -15.66
CA LEU A 8 -3.62 6.43 -14.84
C LEU A 8 -3.53 5.82 -13.44
N LEU A 9 -3.06 4.57 -13.33
CA LEU A 9 -2.83 3.92 -12.04
C LEU A 9 -1.72 4.61 -11.25
N ALA A 10 -0.61 4.96 -11.90
CA ALA A 10 0.47 5.71 -11.26
C ALA A 10 0.01 7.08 -10.76
N LEU A 11 -0.76 7.81 -11.57
CA LEU A 11 -1.34 9.10 -11.18
C LEU A 11 -2.32 8.94 -10.01
N LEU A 12 -3.15 7.90 -10.01
CA LEU A 12 -4.08 7.61 -8.92
C LEU A 12 -3.34 7.37 -7.60
N VAL A 13 -2.28 6.55 -7.61
CA VAL A 13 -1.43 6.30 -6.44
C VAL A 13 -0.75 7.58 -5.97
N PHE A 14 -0.24 8.39 -6.89
CA PHE A 14 0.41 9.66 -6.56
C PHE A 14 -0.56 10.64 -5.89
N LEU A 15 -1.80 10.75 -6.40
CA LEU A 15 -2.83 11.64 -5.87
C LEU A 15 -3.39 11.20 -4.51
N GLN A 16 -3.25 9.93 -4.13
CA GLN A 16 -3.70 9.47 -2.81
C GLN A 16 -2.95 10.12 -1.66
N LEU A 17 -1.66 10.43 -1.82
CA LEU A 17 -0.88 11.11 -0.77
C LEU A 17 -1.45 12.49 -0.40
N PRO A 18 -1.60 13.45 -1.34
CA PRO A 18 -2.19 14.74 -1.01
C PRO A 18 -3.65 14.64 -0.57
N VAL A 19 -4.45 13.73 -1.15
CA VAL A 19 -5.84 13.50 -0.73
C VAL A 19 -5.92 13.01 0.72
N SER A 20 -5.05 12.07 1.11
CA SER A 20 -5.00 11.54 2.48
C SER A 20 -4.65 12.62 3.50
N LEU A 21 -3.73 13.54 3.13
CA LEU A 21 -3.35 14.67 3.97
C LEU A 21 -4.49 15.68 4.12
N LEU A 22 -5.21 15.99 3.03
CA LEU A 22 -6.39 16.85 3.07
C LEU A 22 -7.47 16.28 3.98
N VAL A 23 -7.75 14.98 3.88
CA VAL A 23 -8.72 14.28 4.73
C VAL A 23 -8.30 14.35 6.21
N ARG A 24 -7.02 14.17 6.52
CA ARG A 24 -6.52 14.33 7.89
C ARG A 24 -6.69 15.76 8.41
N TYR A 25 -6.40 16.75 7.58
CA TYR A 25 -6.55 18.15 7.96
C TYR A 25 -8.01 18.50 8.24
N ASP A 26 -8.92 18.07 7.37
CA ASP A 26 -10.35 18.25 7.57
C ASP A 26 -10.87 17.52 8.82
N ALA A 27 -10.45 16.27 9.04
CA ALA A 27 -10.78 15.51 10.24
C ALA A 27 -10.26 16.18 11.53
N LYS A 28 -9.09 16.84 11.50
CA LYS A 28 -8.61 17.67 12.60
C LYS A 28 -9.49 18.89 12.82
N ARG A 29 -9.88 19.58 11.74
CA ARG A 29 -10.78 20.75 11.79
C ARG A 29 -12.14 20.40 12.40
N LEU A 30 -12.65 19.20 12.14
CA LEU A 30 -13.89 18.68 12.69
C LEU A 30 -13.79 18.15 14.14
N GLY A 31 -12.59 18.12 14.73
CA GLY A 31 -12.39 17.62 16.10
C GLY A 31 -12.60 16.11 16.25
N LEU A 32 -12.39 15.32 15.20
CA LEU A 32 -12.55 13.87 15.26
C LEU A 32 -11.48 13.24 16.16
N LYS A 33 -11.85 12.21 16.93
CA LYS A 33 -10.97 11.58 17.93
C LYS A 33 -9.66 11.02 17.35
N GLN A 34 -9.67 10.56 16.10
CA GLN A 34 -8.49 9.92 15.48
C GLN A 34 -8.35 10.28 13.99
N PRO A 35 -7.91 11.50 13.65
CA PRO A 35 -7.78 11.96 12.26
C PRO A 35 -6.84 11.08 11.40
N VAL A 36 -5.82 10.50 12.03
CA VAL A 36 -4.85 9.60 11.38
C VAL A 36 -5.50 8.32 10.86
N LYS A 37 -6.60 7.83 11.47
CA LYS A 37 -7.28 6.63 10.97
C LYS A 37 -7.87 6.83 9.57
N TYR A 38 -8.35 8.04 9.28
CA TYR A 38 -8.91 8.37 7.97
C TYR A 38 -7.81 8.50 6.89
N GLU A 39 -6.64 9.04 7.25
CA GLU A 39 -5.44 9.03 6.39
C GLU A 39 -5.01 7.60 6.07
N LEU A 40 -4.86 6.77 7.11
CA LEU A 40 -4.44 5.37 6.97
C LEU A 40 -5.45 4.55 6.17
N GLY A 41 -6.74 4.84 6.31
CA GLY A 41 -7.80 4.21 5.50
C GLY A 41 -7.67 4.46 4.00
N ILE A 42 -6.91 5.48 3.59
CA ILE A 42 -6.62 5.78 2.18
C ILE A 42 -5.29 5.17 1.75
N VAL A 43 -4.24 5.32 2.56
CA VAL A 43 -2.87 4.91 2.19
C VAL A 43 -2.67 3.39 2.27
N VAL A 44 -3.20 2.75 3.31
CA VAL A 44 -2.96 1.32 3.58
C VAL A 44 -3.55 0.40 2.51
N PRO A 45 -4.79 0.59 2.01
CA PRO A 45 -5.31 -0.24 0.93
C PRO A 45 -4.43 -0.23 -0.32
N THR A 46 -3.86 0.91 -0.66
CA THR A 46 -2.96 1.05 -1.81
C THR A 46 -1.64 0.34 -1.58
N ALA A 47 -1.07 0.46 -0.38
CA ALA A 47 0.13 -0.30 -0.02
C ALA A 47 -0.12 -1.82 -0.14
N GLY A 48 -1.32 -2.29 0.25
CA GLY A 48 -1.75 -3.68 0.06
C GLY A 48 -1.76 -4.13 -1.40
N PHE A 49 -2.18 -3.26 -2.33
CA PHE A 49 -2.11 -3.55 -3.76
C PHE A 49 -0.66 -3.69 -4.26
N VAL A 50 0.26 -2.82 -3.82
CA VAL A 50 1.68 -2.93 -4.19
C VAL A 50 2.28 -4.24 -3.68
N VAL A 51 1.99 -4.60 -2.42
CA VAL A 51 2.42 -5.87 -1.83
C VAL A 51 1.85 -7.06 -2.60
N LEU A 52 0.56 -7.02 -2.97
CA LEU A 52 -0.08 -8.07 -3.76
C LEU A 52 0.60 -8.25 -5.13
N LEU A 53 0.88 -7.15 -5.83
CA LEU A 53 1.53 -7.20 -7.14
C LEU A 53 2.95 -7.77 -7.02
N TYR A 54 3.73 -7.30 -6.05
CA TYR A 54 5.06 -7.82 -5.76
C TYR A 54 5.01 -9.32 -5.43
N TYR A 55 4.12 -9.72 -4.52
CA TYR A 55 3.93 -11.12 -4.16
C TYR A 55 3.59 -11.96 -5.40
N LEU A 56 2.62 -11.54 -6.21
CA LEU A 56 2.23 -12.31 -7.40
C LEU A 56 3.36 -12.44 -8.42
N ALA A 57 4.18 -11.40 -8.59
CA ALA A 57 5.34 -11.39 -9.49
C ALA A 57 6.48 -12.29 -8.99
N ASN A 58 6.79 -12.23 -7.69
CA ASN A 58 7.97 -12.89 -7.12
C ASN A 58 7.68 -14.18 -6.35
N ARG A 59 6.42 -14.61 -6.19
CA ARG A 59 6.01 -15.75 -5.34
C ARG A 59 6.78 -17.06 -5.53
N ARG A 60 7.38 -17.29 -6.69
CA ARG A 60 8.16 -18.50 -6.99
C ARG A 60 9.60 -18.45 -6.48
N GLU A 61 10.10 -17.23 -6.28
CA GLU A 61 11.47 -16.92 -5.86
C GLU A 61 11.55 -16.49 -4.39
N LEU A 62 10.40 -16.33 -3.72
CA LEU A 62 10.37 -16.02 -2.29
C LEU A 62 10.94 -17.19 -1.48
N PRO A 63 11.70 -16.92 -0.39
CA PRO A 63 12.28 -17.95 0.47
C PRO A 63 11.20 -18.93 0.95
N LYS A 64 11.48 -20.22 0.82
CA LYS A 64 10.56 -21.29 1.24
C LYS A 64 10.92 -21.76 2.64
N ALA A 65 9.90 -22.14 3.41
CA ALA A 65 10.08 -22.70 4.75
C ALA A 65 10.99 -23.96 4.78
N GLU A 66 11.08 -24.68 3.67
CA GLU A 66 11.92 -25.89 3.54
C GLU A 66 13.42 -25.58 3.43
N GLU A 67 13.80 -24.37 3.03
CA GLU A 67 15.20 -23.96 2.86
C GLU A 67 15.86 -23.56 4.20
N GLU A 68 15.06 -23.37 5.25
CA GLU A 68 15.50 -23.04 6.60
C GLU A 68 15.64 -24.32 7.44
N SER A 69 16.46 -25.27 6.98
CA SER A 69 16.89 -26.41 7.80
C SER A 69 17.89 -25.91 8.86
N PRO A 70 17.64 -26.04 10.18
CA PRO A 70 18.66 -25.73 11.18
C PRO A 70 19.90 -26.61 10.97
N PRO A 71 21.13 -26.10 11.21
CA PRO A 71 22.31 -26.94 11.12
C PRO A 71 22.15 -28.10 12.11
N GLU A 72 22.11 -29.33 11.59
CA GLU A 72 22.15 -30.55 12.41
C GLU A 72 23.39 -30.45 13.33
N ARG A 73 23.14 -30.42 14.64
CA ARG A 73 24.17 -30.49 15.68
C ARG A 73 24.23 -31.90 16.23
#